data_AF-A0A353NET8-F1
#
_entry.id   AF-A0A353NET8-F1
#
_cell.length_a   1.000
_cell.length_b   1.000
_cell.length_c   1.000
_cell.angle_alpha   90.00
_cell.angle_beta   90.00
_cell.angle_gamma   90.00
#
_symmetry.space_group_name_H-M   'P 1'
#
loop_
_entity.id
_entity.type
_entity.pdbx_description
1 polymer ?
#
loop_
_entity_poly.entity_id
_entity_poly.type
_entity_poly.pdbx_seq_one_letter_code
_entity_poly.pdbx_strand_id
1 'polypeptide(L)'
;MSQQKAQLTIEGKVYDLPIIEGTAGEKALDIRSLMRDTGYITFDSGYMNTGSCESCITYLDGDKGILRYRGYDIADLAENCVFIEVAYLLLTGELPTKAELDQFKYDMTRYALIHEDMIHFFDHFPPNSSPMSILSTMVATMHDFYPEMDLEEDPYGGLTTTTARLLSKIRTTAAFSYKKNIGHPLVYPRPDLSYCANFLNMMFDRPNMPYTVEPVAVIALNKLLILHADHEQNCSTSTVRLVGSAGVGLYPSISAGIHALWGPAHGGANAAVMLMLERIYKDGKNYDKYIAMAKDPNNPYRLSGFGHRVYKTYDP
;
A
#
# COMPACT_ATOMS: atom_id res chain seq x y z
N MET A 1 -30.91 -9.52 -3.98
CA MET A 1 -30.77 -9.65 -2.51
C MET A 1 -31.32 -11.01 -2.12
N SER A 2 -30.53 -11.83 -1.43
CA SER A 2 -31.04 -13.09 -0.91
C SER A 2 -32.16 -12.79 0.11
N GLN A 3 -33.19 -13.62 0.20
CA GLN A 3 -34.23 -13.50 1.24
C GLN A 3 -33.75 -14.01 2.61
N GLN A 4 -32.46 -14.36 2.73
CA GLN A 4 -31.92 -14.93 3.96
C GLN A 4 -31.70 -13.83 4.99
N LYS A 5 -32.12 -14.12 6.23
CA LYS A 5 -31.96 -13.23 7.37
C LYS A 5 -31.39 -14.02 8.55
N ALA A 6 -30.59 -13.36 9.36
CA ALA A 6 -30.24 -13.85 10.70
C ALA A 6 -31.19 -13.22 11.72
N GLN A 7 -31.34 -13.87 12.87
CA GLN A 7 -32.16 -13.36 13.97
C GLN A 7 -31.27 -13.00 15.17
N LEU A 8 -31.47 -11.81 15.70
CA LEU A 8 -30.87 -11.32 16.94
C LEU A 8 -31.97 -11.13 17.98
N THR A 9 -31.86 -11.79 19.13
CA THR A 9 -32.84 -11.64 20.23
C THR A 9 -32.24 -10.80 21.35
N ILE A 10 -32.88 -9.68 21.68
CA ILE A 10 -32.51 -8.79 22.78
C ILE A 10 -33.74 -8.61 23.67
N GLU A 11 -33.60 -8.92 24.96
CA GLU A 11 -34.68 -8.77 25.96
C GLU A 11 -36.00 -9.46 25.53
N GLY A 12 -35.89 -10.60 24.84
CA GLY A 12 -37.05 -11.36 24.34
C GLY A 12 -37.69 -10.82 23.06
N LYS A 13 -37.20 -9.70 22.51
CA LYS A 13 -37.61 -9.17 21.21
C LYS A 13 -36.67 -9.67 20.11
N VAL A 14 -37.24 -10.19 19.03
CA VAL A 14 -36.51 -10.69 17.86
C VAL A 14 -36.35 -9.58 16.83
N TYR A 15 -35.12 -9.42 16.34
CA TYR A 15 -34.73 -8.49 15.30
C TYR A 15 -34.17 -9.27 14.12
N ASP A 16 -34.68 -8.97 12.94
CA ASP A 16 -34.23 -9.53 11.68
C ASP A 16 -33.04 -8.72 11.15
N LEU A 17 -31.88 -9.38 10.98
CA LEU A 17 -30.69 -8.81 10.36
C LEU A 17 -30.58 -9.35 8.92
N PRO A 18 -30.66 -8.50 7.88
CA PRO A 18 -30.43 -8.93 6.50
C PRO A 18 -29.03 -9.53 6.33
N ILE A 19 -28.90 -10.52 5.45
CA ILE A 19 -27.59 -11.08 5.07
C ILE A 19 -27.15 -10.46 3.75
N ILE A 20 -25.95 -9.86 3.75
CA ILE A 20 -25.24 -9.42 2.56
C ILE A 20 -24.31 -10.56 2.13
N GLU A 21 -24.32 -10.90 0.85
CA GLU A 21 -23.51 -11.98 0.28
C GLU A 21 -22.57 -11.43 -0.79
N GLY A 22 -21.28 -11.74 -0.64
CA GLY A 22 -20.22 -11.37 -1.59
C GLY A 22 -20.14 -12.31 -2.78
N THR A 23 -19.36 -11.94 -3.78
CA THR A 23 -19.21 -12.72 -5.02
C THR A 23 -18.45 -14.03 -4.83
N ALA A 24 -17.70 -14.19 -3.73
CA ALA A 24 -17.03 -15.44 -3.38
C ALA A 24 -17.74 -16.20 -2.23
N GLY A 25 -19.00 -15.85 -1.93
CA GLY A 25 -19.83 -16.53 -0.94
C GLY A 25 -19.59 -16.09 0.51
N GLU A 26 -18.87 -15.00 0.72
CA GLU A 26 -18.72 -14.35 2.01
C GLU A 26 -20.07 -13.82 2.49
N LYS A 27 -20.34 -13.89 3.79
CA LYS A 27 -21.61 -13.45 4.36
C LYS A 27 -21.36 -12.44 5.47
N ALA A 28 -22.09 -11.33 5.42
CA ALA A 28 -22.10 -10.31 6.45
C ALA A 28 -23.51 -10.08 6.97
N LEU A 29 -23.63 -9.81 8.27
CA LEU A 29 -24.87 -9.37 8.89
C LEU A 29 -24.99 -7.86 8.74
N ASP A 30 -26.07 -7.39 8.10
CA ASP A 30 -26.32 -5.96 7.96
C ASP A 30 -26.83 -5.38 9.30
N ILE A 31 -25.94 -4.70 10.00
CA ILE A 31 -26.21 -4.06 11.29
C ILE A 31 -26.38 -2.54 11.18
N ARG A 32 -26.55 -1.98 9.97
CA ARG A 32 -26.64 -0.52 9.78
C ARG A 32 -27.78 0.14 10.56
N SER A 33 -28.87 -0.59 10.81
CA SER A 33 -30.00 -0.10 11.61
C SER A 33 -29.96 -0.53 13.09
N LEU A 34 -28.96 -1.30 13.52
CA LEU A 34 -28.94 -1.95 14.83
C LEU A 34 -29.15 -0.96 15.99
N MET A 35 -28.36 0.12 16.03
CA MET A 35 -28.46 1.14 17.08
C MET A 35 -29.84 1.82 17.09
N ARG A 36 -30.38 2.15 15.91
CA ARG A 36 -31.69 2.80 15.79
C ARG A 36 -32.81 1.89 16.27
N ASP A 37 -32.74 0.60 15.94
CA ASP A 37 -33.84 -0.35 16.16
C ASP A 37 -33.79 -0.99 17.57
N THR A 38 -32.59 -1.07 18.17
CA THR A 38 -32.36 -1.77 19.44
C THR A 38 -31.83 -0.88 20.57
N GLY A 39 -31.13 0.22 20.26
CA GLY A 39 -30.35 1.00 21.23
C GLY A 39 -28.98 0.39 21.58
N TYR A 40 -28.59 -0.73 20.96
CA TYR A 40 -27.31 -1.41 21.19
C TYR A 40 -26.33 -1.14 20.04
N ILE A 41 -25.04 -1.21 20.38
CA ILE A 41 -23.93 -1.27 19.41
C ILE A 41 -23.25 -2.64 19.49
N THR A 42 -22.48 -2.99 18.46
CA THR A 42 -21.52 -4.09 18.55
C THR A 42 -20.24 -3.62 19.25
N PHE A 43 -19.54 -4.54 19.91
CA PHE A 43 -18.24 -4.29 20.51
C PHE A 43 -17.21 -5.24 19.88
N ASP A 44 -16.43 -4.74 18.93
CA ASP A 44 -15.46 -5.51 18.14
C ASP A 44 -14.12 -4.77 18.07
N SER A 45 -13.36 -4.83 19.17
CA SER A 45 -12.04 -4.20 19.23
C SER A 45 -11.10 -4.83 18.19
N GLY A 46 -10.60 -4.01 17.27
CA GLY A 46 -9.75 -4.45 16.16
C GLY A 46 -10.50 -4.79 14.86
N TYR A 47 -11.83 -4.63 14.83
CA TYR A 47 -12.67 -4.82 13.63
C TYR A 47 -12.55 -6.20 12.99
N MET A 48 -12.28 -7.24 13.80
CA MET A 48 -12.06 -8.61 13.33
C MET A 48 -13.29 -9.23 12.67
N ASN A 49 -14.47 -8.79 13.08
CA ASN A 49 -15.77 -9.32 12.66
C ASN A 49 -16.59 -8.26 11.90
N THR A 50 -15.99 -7.13 11.55
CA THR A 50 -16.69 -5.96 11.00
C THR A 50 -16.23 -5.67 9.57
N GLY A 51 -17.08 -5.96 8.59
CA GLY A 51 -16.89 -5.52 7.21
C GLY A 51 -17.28 -4.05 7.05
N SER A 52 -16.30 -3.16 6.87
CA SER A 52 -16.53 -1.71 6.82
C SER A 52 -17.02 -1.17 5.47
N CYS A 53 -16.87 -1.94 4.40
CA CYS A 53 -17.25 -1.53 3.05
C CYS A 53 -17.49 -2.70 2.12
N GLU A 54 -18.24 -2.44 1.05
CA GLU A 54 -18.23 -3.27 -0.16
C GLU A 54 -17.04 -2.86 -1.04
N SER A 55 -16.37 -3.84 -1.66
CA SER A 55 -15.21 -3.62 -2.51
C SER A 55 -15.20 -4.61 -3.68
N CYS A 56 -14.67 -4.16 -4.81
CA CYS A 56 -14.42 -4.99 -5.99
C CYS A 56 -12.95 -4.90 -6.46
N ILE A 57 -12.04 -4.45 -5.59
CA ILE A 57 -10.63 -4.20 -5.92
C ILE A 57 -9.81 -5.47 -5.74
N THR A 58 -9.77 -5.99 -4.52
CA THR A 58 -8.93 -7.13 -4.13
C THR A 58 -9.77 -8.14 -3.36
N TYR A 59 -9.54 -9.42 -3.64
CA TYR A 59 -10.10 -10.54 -2.90
C TYR A 59 -8.98 -11.36 -2.28
N LEU A 60 -9.22 -11.84 -1.06
CA LEU A 60 -8.27 -12.62 -0.31
C LEU A 60 -8.97 -13.78 0.42
N ASP A 61 -8.44 -15.00 0.26
CA ASP A 61 -8.80 -16.17 1.08
C ASP A 61 -7.57 -16.64 1.87
N GLY A 62 -7.54 -16.32 3.17
CA GLY A 62 -6.40 -16.58 4.03
C GLY A 62 -6.19 -18.06 4.35
N ASP A 63 -7.27 -18.85 4.31
CA ASP A 63 -7.20 -20.29 4.58
C ASP A 63 -6.66 -21.04 3.37
N LYS A 64 -6.91 -20.52 2.16
CA LYS A 64 -6.45 -21.14 0.91
C LYS A 64 -5.19 -20.51 0.32
N GLY A 65 -4.72 -19.38 0.86
CA GLY A 65 -3.58 -18.66 0.28
C GLY A 65 -3.92 -18.08 -1.08
N ILE A 66 -5.07 -17.40 -1.20
CA ILE A 66 -5.49 -16.76 -2.45
C ILE A 66 -5.39 -15.24 -2.28
N LEU A 67 -4.77 -14.58 -3.25
CA LEU A 67 -4.79 -13.14 -3.43
C LEU A 67 -5.11 -12.82 -4.88
N ARG A 68 -6.15 -12.00 -5.10
CA ARG A 68 -6.58 -11.62 -6.44
C ARG A 68 -6.81 -10.13 -6.56
N TYR A 69 -6.22 -9.51 -7.58
CA TYR A 69 -6.54 -8.14 -7.97
C TYR A 69 -7.52 -8.16 -9.13
N ARG A 70 -8.70 -7.56 -8.96
CA ARG A 70 -9.77 -7.54 -9.97
C ARG A 70 -10.11 -8.92 -10.54
N GLY A 71 -9.93 -9.97 -9.74
CA GLY A 71 -10.18 -11.37 -10.12
C GLY A 71 -8.97 -12.11 -10.71
N TYR A 72 -7.90 -11.42 -11.09
CA TYR A 72 -6.65 -12.04 -11.56
C TYR A 72 -5.80 -12.54 -10.39
N ASP A 73 -5.19 -13.71 -10.52
CA ASP A 73 -4.26 -14.23 -9.52
C ASP A 73 -3.00 -13.35 -9.43
N ILE A 74 -2.52 -13.11 -8.20
CA ILE A 74 -1.35 -12.27 -7.99
C ILE A 74 -0.09 -12.84 -8.67
N ALA A 75 0.05 -14.17 -8.71
CA ALA A 75 1.20 -14.82 -9.32
C ALA A 75 1.21 -14.61 -10.84
N ASP A 76 0.04 -14.67 -11.47
CA ASP A 76 -0.11 -14.42 -12.91
C ASP A 76 0.24 -12.97 -13.25
N LEU A 77 -0.22 -12.00 -12.44
CA LEU A 77 0.11 -10.59 -12.62
C LEU A 77 1.61 -10.33 -12.42
N ALA A 78 2.22 -10.92 -11.39
CA ALA A 78 3.65 -10.75 -11.11
C ALA A 78 4.55 -11.34 -12.20
N GLU A 79 4.12 -12.40 -12.88
CA GLU A 79 4.89 -13.04 -13.95
C GLU A 79 4.69 -12.34 -15.31
N ASN A 80 3.48 -11.87 -15.61
CA ASN A 80 3.11 -11.45 -16.96
C ASN A 80 2.92 -9.94 -17.14
N CYS A 81 2.84 -9.15 -16.07
CA CYS A 81 2.57 -7.71 -16.16
C CYS A 81 3.73 -6.84 -15.66
N VAL A 82 3.73 -5.59 -16.10
CA VAL A 82 4.51 -4.53 -15.44
C VAL A 82 3.66 -3.77 -14.41
N PHE A 83 4.31 -3.24 -13.38
CA PHE A 83 3.65 -2.57 -12.25
C PHE A 83 2.65 -1.49 -12.69
N ILE A 84 2.98 -0.73 -13.73
CA ILE A 84 2.11 0.33 -14.24
C ILE A 84 0.80 -0.21 -14.86
N GLU A 85 0.79 -1.42 -15.42
CA GLU A 85 -0.42 -2.07 -15.91
C GLU A 85 -1.29 -2.52 -14.72
N VAL A 86 -0.67 -3.07 -13.69
CA VAL A 86 -1.35 -3.49 -12.45
C VAL A 86 -1.92 -2.29 -11.70
N ALA A 87 -1.19 -1.17 -11.66
CA ALA A 87 -1.69 0.08 -11.08
C ALA A 87 -2.91 0.62 -11.85
N TYR A 88 -2.88 0.53 -13.18
CA TYR A 88 -4.03 0.87 -14.02
C TYR A 88 -5.22 -0.06 -13.73
N LEU A 89 -5.00 -1.39 -13.72
CA LEU A 89 -6.00 -2.40 -13.39
C LEU A 89 -6.67 -2.16 -12.04
N LEU A 90 -5.88 -1.90 -10.99
CA LEU A 90 -6.42 -1.63 -9.66
C LEU A 90 -7.27 -0.36 -9.64
N LEU A 91 -6.92 0.64 -10.44
CA LEU A 91 -7.67 1.89 -10.53
C LEU A 91 -8.97 1.75 -11.32
N THR A 92 -8.91 1.17 -12.52
CA THR A 92 -10.01 1.20 -13.51
C THR A 92 -10.88 -0.05 -13.48
N GLY A 93 -10.37 -1.16 -12.93
CA GLY A 93 -11.05 -2.45 -12.92
C GLY A 93 -10.64 -3.38 -14.06
N GLU A 94 -9.99 -2.87 -15.11
CA GLU A 94 -9.62 -3.62 -16.31
C GLU A 94 -8.15 -3.39 -16.70
N LEU A 95 -7.53 -4.38 -17.34
CA LEU A 95 -6.18 -4.21 -17.88
C LEU A 95 -6.20 -3.19 -19.04
N PRO A 96 -5.19 -2.31 -19.15
CA PRO A 96 -5.20 -1.26 -20.17
C PRO A 96 -5.01 -1.84 -21.58
N THR A 97 -5.69 -1.25 -22.55
CA THR A 97 -5.28 -1.34 -23.96
C THR A 97 -3.93 -0.65 -24.15
N LYS A 98 -3.29 -0.90 -25.30
CA LYS A 98 -2.00 -0.25 -25.61
C LYS A 98 -2.07 1.27 -25.57
N ALA A 99 -3.14 1.87 -26.10
CA ALA A 99 -3.31 3.32 -26.13
C ALA A 99 -3.48 3.91 -24.72
N GLU A 100 -4.28 3.26 -23.87
CA GLU A 100 -4.46 3.65 -22.46
C GLU A 100 -3.15 3.54 -21.68
N LEU A 101 -2.41 2.46 -21.88
CA LEU A 101 -1.13 2.25 -21.22
C LEU A 101 -0.09 3.30 -21.65
N ASP A 102 -0.02 3.61 -22.94
CA ASP A 102 0.92 4.61 -23.47
C ASP A 102 0.57 6.02 -22.96
N GLN A 103 -0.72 6.36 -22.85
CA GLN A 103 -1.18 7.61 -22.24
C GLN A 103 -0.83 7.66 -20.75
N PHE A 104 -1.10 6.59 -19.99
CA PHE A 104 -0.79 6.53 -18.56
C PHE A 104 0.72 6.66 -18.27
N LYS A 105 1.57 6.02 -19.10
CA LYS A 105 3.03 6.20 -19.06
C LYS A 105 3.46 7.63 -19.36
N TYR A 106 2.83 8.26 -20.36
CA TYR A 106 3.10 9.65 -20.71
C TYR A 106 2.77 10.58 -19.54
N ASP A 107 1.61 10.42 -18.92
CA ASP A 107 1.20 11.25 -17.79
C ASP A 107 2.12 11.04 -16.58
N MET A 108 2.52 9.81 -16.29
CA MET A 108 3.51 9.55 -15.24
C MET A 108 4.85 10.24 -15.50
N THR A 109 5.28 10.27 -16.75
CA THR A 109 6.52 10.94 -17.16
C THR A 109 6.37 12.46 -17.03
N ARG A 110 5.25 13.01 -17.50
CA ARG A 110 4.90 14.44 -17.44
C ARG A 110 4.87 14.96 -16.01
N TYR A 111 4.33 14.18 -15.06
CA TYR A 111 4.17 14.60 -13.66
C TYR A 111 5.32 14.21 -12.72
N ALA A 112 6.41 13.64 -13.26
CA ALA A 112 7.52 13.11 -12.47
C ALA A 112 8.26 14.15 -11.61
N LEU A 113 8.33 15.41 -12.09
CA LEU A 113 8.97 16.49 -11.34
C LEU A 113 8.10 16.92 -10.16
N ILE A 114 8.74 17.18 -9.02
CA ILE A 114 8.12 17.89 -7.90
C ILE A 114 8.44 19.39 -8.01
N HIS A 115 7.63 20.23 -7.38
CA HIS A 115 7.83 21.68 -7.42
C HIS A 115 9.17 22.03 -6.76
N GLU A 116 9.94 22.95 -7.34
CA GLU A 116 11.28 23.29 -6.85
C GLU A 116 11.23 23.81 -5.40
N ASP A 117 10.22 24.60 -5.03
CA ASP A 117 10.04 25.02 -3.62
C ASP A 117 9.87 23.83 -2.65
N MET A 118 9.28 22.71 -3.10
CA MET A 118 9.20 21.51 -2.27
C MET A 118 10.58 20.88 -2.06
N ILE A 119 11.52 21.05 -3.00
CA ILE A 119 12.88 20.53 -2.86
C ILE A 119 13.57 21.13 -1.63
N HIS A 120 13.30 22.41 -1.35
CA HIS A 120 13.85 23.08 -0.17
C HIS A 120 13.37 22.49 1.17
N PHE A 121 12.26 21.77 1.21
CA PHE A 121 11.89 21.04 2.43
C PHE A 121 12.89 19.93 2.76
N PHE A 122 13.44 19.26 1.74
CA PHE A 122 14.47 18.24 1.96
C PHE A 122 15.71 18.81 2.64
N ASP A 123 16.07 20.07 2.39
CA ASP A 123 17.24 20.71 3.01
C ASP A 123 17.12 20.82 4.53
N HIS A 124 15.89 20.99 5.03
CA HIS A 124 15.61 21.37 6.42
C HIS A 124 15.16 20.20 7.32
N PHE A 125 15.04 18.98 6.81
CA PHE A 125 14.88 17.82 7.68
C PHE A 125 16.12 17.58 8.53
N PRO A 126 15.98 17.21 9.82
CA PRO A 126 17.11 16.83 10.66
C PRO A 126 17.96 15.72 10.01
N PRO A 127 19.29 15.71 10.23
CA PRO A 127 20.13 14.60 9.82
C PRO A 127 19.59 13.26 10.34
N ASN A 128 19.68 12.20 9.53
CA ASN A 128 19.17 10.86 9.85
C ASN A 128 17.65 10.74 10.06
N SER A 129 16.86 11.74 9.63
CA SER A 129 15.40 11.61 9.61
C SER A 129 14.98 10.35 8.84
N SER A 130 13.99 9.64 9.38
CA SER A 130 13.45 8.41 8.77
C SER A 130 12.91 8.73 7.36
N PRO A 131 13.30 7.95 6.32
CA PRO A 131 12.74 8.12 4.99
C PRO A 131 11.21 8.06 4.94
N MET A 132 10.58 7.25 5.81
CA MET A 132 9.13 7.17 5.92
C MET A 132 8.50 8.44 6.49
N SER A 133 9.19 9.09 7.46
CA SER A 133 8.74 10.38 8.01
C SER A 133 8.86 11.50 6.98
N ILE A 134 9.96 11.52 6.24
CA ILE A 134 10.15 12.52 5.16
C ILE A 134 9.05 12.31 4.11
N LEU A 135 8.87 11.07 3.64
CA LEU A 135 7.88 10.74 2.62
C LEU A 135 6.46 11.13 3.04
N SER A 136 6.04 10.82 4.28
CA SER A 136 4.69 11.15 4.74
C SER A 136 4.44 12.65 4.84
N THR A 137 5.42 13.42 5.34
CA THR A 137 5.36 14.89 5.39
C THR A 137 5.31 15.49 3.99
N MET A 138 6.22 15.07 3.11
CA MET A 138 6.30 15.59 1.75
C MET A 138 5.03 15.30 0.95
N VAL A 139 4.46 14.09 1.11
CA VAL A 139 3.18 13.74 0.48
C VAL A 139 2.05 14.60 1.03
N ALA A 140 1.95 14.83 2.34
CA ALA A 140 0.90 15.72 2.86
C ALA A 140 0.98 17.13 2.24
N THR A 141 2.20 17.69 2.15
CA THR A 141 2.44 19.02 1.58
C THR A 141 2.15 19.10 0.08
N MET A 142 2.14 17.98 -0.66
CA MET A 142 1.73 18.00 -2.08
C MET A 142 0.32 18.55 -2.29
N HIS A 143 -0.54 18.50 -1.26
CA HIS A 143 -1.86 19.11 -1.32
C HIS A 143 -1.81 20.61 -1.65
N ASP A 144 -0.87 21.35 -1.07
CA ASP A 144 -0.78 22.81 -1.24
C ASP A 144 -0.21 23.20 -2.61
N PHE A 145 0.58 22.32 -3.23
CA PHE A 145 1.20 22.54 -4.54
C PHE A 145 0.38 21.97 -5.69
N TYR A 146 -0.42 20.94 -5.42
CA TYR A 146 -1.21 20.21 -6.41
C TYR A 146 -2.64 19.97 -5.90
N PRO A 147 -3.40 21.03 -5.54
CA PRO A 147 -4.71 20.87 -4.92
C PRO A 147 -5.77 20.26 -5.86
N GLU A 148 -5.56 20.40 -7.17
CA GLU A 148 -6.46 19.94 -8.21
C GLU A 148 -6.53 18.41 -8.28
N MET A 149 -7.72 17.87 -8.04
CA MET A 149 -8.13 16.60 -8.63
C MET A 149 -8.90 16.96 -9.89
N ASP A 150 -8.35 16.62 -11.05
CA ASP A 150 -8.80 17.14 -12.33
C ASP A 150 -10.05 16.38 -12.82
N LEU A 151 -11.17 16.52 -12.10
CA LEU A 151 -12.38 15.72 -12.30
C LEU A 151 -13.10 16.04 -13.62
N GLU A 152 -12.85 17.21 -14.22
CA GLU A 152 -13.59 17.71 -15.38
C GLU A 152 -12.85 17.57 -16.73
N GLU A 153 -11.51 17.51 -16.78
CA GLU A 153 -10.73 17.51 -18.05
C GLU A 153 -10.14 16.15 -18.47
N ASP A 154 -10.31 15.09 -17.68
CA ASP A 154 -9.72 13.78 -17.96
C ASP A 154 -10.72 12.85 -18.68
N PRO A 155 -10.36 12.22 -19.82
CA PRO A 155 -11.21 11.26 -20.54
C PRO A 155 -11.67 10.05 -19.72
N TYR A 156 -11.12 9.85 -18.51
CA TYR A 156 -11.48 8.79 -17.56
C TYR A 156 -12.09 9.32 -16.24
N GLY A 157 -12.50 10.60 -16.16
CA GLY A 157 -13.16 11.19 -14.97
C GLY A 157 -12.23 11.66 -13.85
N GLY A 158 -10.98 11.98 -14.18
CA GLY A 158 -10.00 12.71 -13.34
C GLY A 158 -9.13 11.87 -12.44
N LEU A 159 -9.52 10.62 -12.23
CA LEU A 159 -8.86 9.71 -11.30
C LEU A 159 -7.55 9.15 -11.89
N THR A 160 -7.46 8.87 -13.18
CA THR A 160 -6.25 8.34 -13.83
C THR A 160 -5.12 9.36 -13.85
N THR A 161 -5.40 10.60 -14.25
CA THR A 161 -4.39 11.67 -14.31
C THR A 161 -3.88 12.01 -12.92
N THR A 162 -4.80 12.17 -11.95
CA THR A 162 -4.45 12.45 -10.55
C THR A 162 -3.64 11.31 -9.94
N THR A 163 -3.99 10.04 -10.24
CA THR A 163 -3.23 8.87 -9.78
C THR A 163 -1.86 8.78 -10.43
N ALA A 164 -1.74 9.04 -11.74
CA ALA A 164 -0.45 9.08 -12.44
C ALA A 164 0.46 10.15 -11.81
N ARG A 165 -0.09 11.33 -11.50
CA ARG A 165 0.60 12.41 -10.79
C ARG A 165 1.06 11.96 -9.40
N LEU A 166 0.17 11.37 -8.59
CA LEU A 166 0.49 10.87 -7.26
C LEU A 166 1.61 9.82 -7.30
N LEU A 167 1.46 8.75 -8.09
CA LEU A 167 2.44 7.67 -8.17
C LEU A 167 3.82 8.18 -8.61
N SER A 168 3.84 9.07 -9.60
CA SER A 168 5.10 9.63 -10.13
C SER A 168 5.81 10.50 -9.11
N LYS A 169 5.07 11.31 -8.36
CA LYS A 169 5.63 12.15 -7.31
C LYS A 169 6.05 11.33 -6.09
N ILE A 170 5.30 10.31 -5.70
CA ILE A 170 5.70 9.36 -4.63
C ILE A 170 7.04 8.71 -4.99
N ARG A 171 7.21 8.24 -6.23
CA ARG A 171 8.48 7.65 -6.70
C ARG A 171 9.64 8.64 -6.53
N THR A 172 9.47 9.88 -6.99
CA THR A 172 10.49 10.93 -6.90
C THR A 172 10.81 11.29 -5.44
N THR A 173 9.79 11.54 -4.63
CA THR A 173 9.92 11.87 -3.20
C THR A 173 10.56 10.75 -2.40
N ALA A 174 10.23 9.48 -2.69
CA ALA A 174 10.85 8.33 -2.04
C ALA A 174 12.36 8.26 -2.35
N ALA A 175 12.75 8.45 -3.62
CA ALA A 175 14.15 8.47 -4.00
C ALA A 175 14.91 9.66 -3.38
N PHE A 176 14.28 10.84 -3.33
CA PHE A 176 14.86 12.02 -2.70
C PHE A 176 15.02 11.84 -1.19
N SER A 177 14.07 11.18 -0.53
CA SER A 177 14.14 10.84 0.90
C SER A 177 15.36 9.95 1.20
N TYR A 178 15.64 8.97 0.34
CA TYR A 178 16.84 8.15 0.44
C TYR A 178 18.13 8.97 0.22
N LYS A 179 18.20 9.75 -0.87
CA LYS A 179 19.35 10.62 -1.17
C LYS A 179 19.67 11.58 -0.02
N LYS A 180 18.63 12.20 0.55
CA LYS A 180 18.76 13.08 1.70
C LYS A 180 19.27 12.33 2.92
N ASN A 181 18.74 11.14 3.20
CA ASN A 181 19.14 10.33 4.35
C ASN A 181 20.64 9.97 4.31
N ILE A 182 21.18 9.65 3.12
CA ILE A 182 22.61 9.32 2.94
C ILE A 182 23.51 10.53 2.62
N GLY A 183 22.96 11.75 2.53
CA GLY A 183 23.71 12.98 2.25
C GLY A 183 24.22 13.12 0.80
N HIS A 184 23.55 12.50 -0.17
CA HIS A 184 23.89 12.59 -1.59
C HIS A 184 23.05 13.66 -2.32
N PRO A 185 23.53 14.21 -3.45
CA PRO A 185 22.73 15.10 -4.29
C PRO A 185 21.49 14.37 -4.83
N LEU A 186 20.41 15.13 -5.02
CA LEU A 186 19.18 14.63 -5.63
C LEU A 186 19.41 14.31 -7.11
N VAL A 187 18.75 13.26 -7.59
CA VAL A 187 18.84 12.80 -8.98
C VAL A 187 17.48 12.93 -9.61
N TYR A 188 17.34 13.84 -10.58
CA TYR A 188 16.05 14.11 -11.22
C TYR A 188 15.54 12.92 -12.05
N PRO A 189 14.21 12.77 -12.18
CA PRO A 189 13.60 11.76 -13.03
C PRO A 189 14.02 11.91 -14.49
N ARG A 190 14.22 10.77 -15.15
CA ARG A 190 14.57 10.67 -16.57
C ARG A 190 13.40 10.14 -17.41
N PRO A 191 13.01 10.81 -18.52
CA PRO A 191 11.87 10.40 -19.33
C PRO A 191 12.15 9.19 -20.23
N ASP A 192 13.43 8.87 -20.48
CA ASP A 192 13.86 7.74 -21.31
C ASP A 192 13.86 6.40 -20.55
N LEU A 193 13.61 6.41 -19.24
CA LEU A 193 13.63 5.23 -18.38
C LEU A 193 12.20 4.78 -18.01
N SER A 194 12.00 3.46 -17.94
CA SER A 194 10.75 2.88 -17.40
C SER A 194 10.55 3.24 -15.93
N TYR A 195 9.34 3.09 -15.39
CA TYR A 195 9.03 3.51 -14.01
C TYR A 195 10.03 2.96 -12.97
N CYS A 196 10.30 1.65 -13.02
CA CYS A 196 11.22 0.95 -12.14
C CYS A 196 12.69 1.31 -12.42
N ALA A 197 13.09 1.39 -13.70
CA ALA A 197 14.45 1.81 -14.08
C ALA A 197 14.76 3.23 -13.61
N ASN A 198 13.80 4.14 -13.75
CA ASN A 198 13.92 5.52 -13.31
C ASN A 198 14.02 5.60 -11.78
N PHE A 199 13.24 4.81 -11.04
CA PHE A 199 13.38 4.75 -9.58
C PHE A 199 14.77 4.28 -9.15
N LEU A 200 15.29 3.21 -9.74
CA LEU A 200 16.65 2.72 -9.46
C LEU A 200 17.72 3.76 -9.81
N ASN A 201 17.60 4.43 -10.95
CA ASN A 201 18.47 5.54 -11.33
C ASN A 201 18.45 6.65 -10.27
N MET A 202 17.27 7.10 -9.86
CA MET A 202 17.14 8.17 -8.86
C MET A 202 17.66 7.76 -7.49
N MET A 203 17.58 6.48 -7.12
CA MET A 203 18.13 5.95 -5.87
C MET A 203 19.67 5.89 -5.90
N PHE A 204 20.27 5.39 -6.98
CA PHE A 204 21.66 4.94 -6.96
C PHE A 204 22.65 5.77 -7.79
N ASP A 205 22.19 6.53 -8.78
CA ASP A 205 23.07 7.36 -9.61
C ASP A 205 23.77 8.47 -8.81
N ARG A 206 25.00 8.81 -9.18
CA ARG A 206 25.74 9.90 -8.52
C ARG A 206 26.75 10.54 -9.48
N PRO A 207 26.99 11.86 -9.36
CA PRO A 207 27.85 12.59 -10.31
C PRO A 207 29.26 12.01 -10.45
N ASN A 208 29.82 11.44 -9.37
CA ASN A 208 31.17 10.89 -9.34
C ASN A 208 31.26 9.40 -9.69
N MET A 209 30.13 8.70 -9.84
CA MET A 209 30.09 7.30 -10.25
C MET A 209 28.70 7.00 -10.83
N PRO A 210 28.52 7.18 -12.15
CA PRO A 210 27.26 6.95 -12.81
C PRO A 210 26.73 5.52 -12.59
N TYR A 211 25.43 5.38 -12.40
CA TYR A 211 24.77 4.10 -12.18
C TYR A 211 24.30 3.49 -13.51
N THR A 212 24.65 2.23 -13.74
CA THR A 212 24.12 1.42 -14.84
C THR A 212 22.90 0.66 -14.35
N VAL A 213 21.76 0.86 -15.01
CA VAL A 213 20.51 0.18 -14.63
C VAL A 213 20.56 -1.28 -15.11
N GLU A 214 20.68 -2.20 -14.17
CA GLU A 214 20.70 -3.64 -14.45
C GLU A 214 19.29 -4.19 -14.74
N PRO A 215 19.06 -4.89 -15.87
CA PRO A 215 17.74 -5.43 -16.21
C PRO A 215 17.14 -6.35 -15.13
N VAL A 216 17.98 -7.15 -14.46
CA VAL A 216 17.53 -8.05 -13.39
C VAL A 216 16.97 -7.26 -12.18
N ALA A 217 17.57 -6.12 -11.85
CA ALA A 217 17.09 -5.27 -10.77
C ALA A 217 15.76 -4.59 -11.13
N VAL A 218 15.59 -4.21 -12.41
CA VAL A 218 14.33 -3.66 -12.91
C VAL A 218 13.20 -4.68 -12.80
N ILE A 219 13.45 -5.93 -13.21
CA ILE A 219 12.48 -7.02 -13.13
C ILE A 219 12.13 -7.34 -11.67
N ALA A 220 13.13 -7.43 -10.80
CA ALA A 220 12.91 -7.68 -9.37
C ALA A 220 12.07 -6.57 -8.72
N LEU A 221 12.41 -5.30 -8.97
CA LEU A 221 11.64 -4.17 -8.45
C LEU A 221 10.22 -4.15 -9.01
N ASN A 222 10.03 -4.47 -10.30
CA ASN A 222 8.70 -4.58 -10.90
C ASN A 222 7.83 -5.59 -10.16
N LYS A 223 8.36 -6.80 -9.93
CA LYS A 223 7.65 -7.84 -9.17
C LYS A 223 7.35 -7.39 -7.74
N LEU A 224 8.34 -6.81 -7.04
CA LEU A 224 8.14 -6.31 -5.69
C LEU A 224 7.01 -5.27 -5.60
N LEU A 225 6.95 -4.33 -6.56
CA LEU A 225 5.88 -3.32 -6.57
C LEU A 225 4.50 -3.92 -6.87
N ILE A 226 4.41 -4.93 -7.75
CA ILE A 226 3.15 -5.65 -8.01
C ILE A 226 2.67 -6.39 -6.76
N LEU A 227 3.56 -7.12 -6.09
CA LEU A 227 3.26 -7.89 -4.88
C LEU A 227 2.83 -7.00 -3.70
N HIS A 228 3.16 -5.71 -3.71
CA HIS A 228 2.79 -4.75 -2.67
C HIS A 228 1.76 -3.70 -3.16
N ALA A 229 1.14 -3.91 -4.32
CA ALA A 229 0.28 -2.91 -4.93
C ALA A 229 -1.04 -2.68 -4.16
N ASP A 230 -1.66 -3.74 -3.64
CA ASP A 230 -2.81 -3.66 -2.74
C ASP A 230 -2.89 -4.90 -1.85
N HIS A 231 -3.55 -4.79 -0.69
CA HIS A 231 -3.76 -5.93 0.19
C HIS A 231 -5.05 -5.77 1.02
N GLU A 232 -6.15 -5.46 0.34
CA GLU A 232 -7.51 -5.41 0.91
C GLU A 232 -7.61 -4.40 2.10
N GLN A 233 -8.49 -4.61 3.09
CA GLN A 233 -8.73 -3.74 4.25
C GLN A 233 -7.67 -3.95 5.35
N ASN A 234 -6.40 -3.75 5.01
CA ASN A 234 -5.33 -3.66 6.01
C ASN A 234 -5.35 -2.29 6.73
N CYS A 235 -4.56 -2.16 7.81
CA CYS A 235 -4.54 -0.97 8.67
C CYS A 235 -4.35 0.33 7.87
N SER A 236 -3.39 0.39 6.94
CA SER A 236 -3.16 1.59 6.14
C SER A 236 -4.30 1.88 5.17
N THR A 237 -4.86 0.88 4.50
CA THR A 237 -6.01 1.07 3.60
C THR A 237 -7.24 1.57 4.38
N SER A 238 -7.52 1.00 5.55
CA SER A 238 -8.60 1.46 6.42
C SER A 238 -8.37 2.89 6.91
N THR A 239 -7.13 3.27 7.23
CA THR A 239 -6.79 4.66 7.60
C THR A 239 -7.03 5.63 6.45
N VAL A 240 -6.58 5.31 5.23
CA VAL A 240 -6.81 6.13 4.04
C VAL A 240 -8.32 6.34 3.82
N ARG A 241 -9.12 5.26 3.89
CA ARG A 241 -10.57 5.33 3.74
C ARG A 241 -11.24 6.16 4.83
N LEU A 242 -10.84 5.96 6.09
CA LEU A 242 -11.43 6.66 7.23
C LEU A 242 -11.15 8.17 7.16
N VAL A 243 -9.89 8.54 6.90
CA VAL A 243 -9.47 9.93 6.76
C VAL A 243 -10.14 10.56 5.54
N GLY A 244 -10.13 9.88 4.39
CA GLY A 244 -10.82 10.34 3.18
C GLY A 244 -12.34 10.52 3.37
N SER A 245 -12.98 9.72 4.22
CA SER A 245 -14.42 9.86 4.50
C SER A 245 -14.80 11.17 5.19
N ALA A 246 -13.83 11.86 5.80
CA ALA A 246 -14.02 13.20 6.35
C ALA A 246 -14.03 14.30 5.26
N GLY A 247 -13.85 13.95 3.99
CA GLY A 247 -13.79 14.90 2.87
C GLY A 247 -12.44 15.58 2.68
N VAL A 248 -11.38 15.09 3.32
CA VAL A 248 -10.02 15.58 3.08
C VAL A 248 -9.50 15.08 1.72
N GLY A 249 -8.64 15.86 1.08
CA GLY A 249 -8.12 15.56 -0.26
C GLY A 249 -7.28 14.28 -0.34
N LEU A 250 -6.87 13.94 -1.57
CA LEU A 250 -6.08 12.74 -1.87
C LEU A 250 -4.77 12.68 -1.08
N TYR A 251 -3.95 13.71 -1.16
CA TYR A 251 -2.60 13.68 -0.59
C TYR A 251 -2.57 13.54 0.94
N PRO A 252 -3.38 14.29 1.72
CA PRO A 252 -3.47 14.07 3.17
C PRO A 252 -3.96 12.67 3.53
N SER A 253 -4.92 12.11 2.76
CA SER A 253 -5.42 10.75 2.97
C SER A 253 -4.32 9.71 2.75
N ILE A 254 -3.52 9.85 1.68
CA ILE A 254 -2.38 8.97 1.40
C ILE A 254 -1.27 9.14 2.45
N SER A 255 -0.99 10.36 2.89
CA SER A 255 -0.04 10.62 3.98
C SER A 255 -0.44 9.87 5.27
N ALA A 256 -1.72 9.87 5.63
CA ALA A 256 -2.22 9.10 6.76
C ALA A 256 -2.01 7.59 6.58
N GLY A 257 -2.20 7.07 5.35
CA GLY A 257 -1.87 5.69 4.99
C GLY A 257 -0.39 5.37 5.17
N ILE A 258 0.51 6.26 4.74
CA ILE A 258 1.97 6.10 4.92
C ILE A 258 2.33 6.07 6.42
N HIS A 259 1.71 6.93 7.23
CA HIS A 259 1.91 6.92 8.69
C HIS A 259 1.44 5.60 9.32
N ALA A 260 0.28 5.08 8.92
CA ALA A 260 -0.21 3.78 9.37
C ALA A 260 0.71 2.62 8.92
N LEU A 261 1.21 2.67 7.69
CA LEU A 261 2.15 1.69 7.14
C LEU A 261 3.51 1.71 7.83
N TRP A 262 3.99 2.87 8.26
CA TRP A 262 5.28 3.00 8.92
C TRP A 262 5.34 2.28 10.28
N GLY A 263 4.20 2.00 10.91
CA GLY A 263 4.13 1.26 12.17
C GLY A 263 4.90 -0.08 12.12
N PRO A 264 5.69 -0.44 13.17
CA PRO A 264 6.45 -1.68 13.21
C PRO A 264 5.62 -2.95 13.03
N ALA A 265 4.36 -2.93 13.48
CA ALA A 265 3.43 -4.04 13.38
C ALA A 265 2.71 -4.14 12.02
N HIS A 266 3.00 -3.22 11.09
CA HIS A 266 2.47 -3.21 9.73
C HIS A 266 3.63 -3.26 8.72
N GLY A 267 3.92 -2.19 7.97
CA GLY A 267 4.97 -2.16 6.96
C GLY A 267 6.41 -2.19 7.50
N GLY A 268 6.60 -1.94 8.80
CA GLY A 268 7.92 -2.05 9.43
C GLY A 268 8.47 -3.48 9.54
N ALA A 269 7.65 -4.51 9.27
CA ALA A 269 8.05 -5.91 9.36
C ALA A 269 9.23 -6.26 8.44
N ASN A 270 9.27 -5.72 7.21
CA ASN A 270 10.34 -6.00 6.25
C ASN A 270 11.70 -5.47 6.76
N ALA A 271 11.71 -4.29 7.37
CA ALA A 271 12.91 -3.75 8.01
C ALA A 271 13.31 -4.58 9.23
N ALA A 272 12.34 -5.05 10.01
CA ALA A 272 12.59 -5.91 11.17
C ALA A 272 13.24 -7.25 10.77
N VAL A 273 12.85 -7.83 9.63
CA VAL A 273 13.51 -9.03 9.05
C VAL A 273 14.99 -8.75 8.79
N MET A 274 15.31 -7.64 8.11
CA MET A 274 16.70 -7.31 7.80
C MET A 274 17.53 -7.07 9.07
N LEU A 275 16.98 -6.33 10.04
CA LEU A 275 17.64 -6.11 11.33
C LEU A 275 17.86 -7.42 12.11
N MET A 276 16.90 -8.34 12.07
CA MET A 276 17.02 -9.66 12.67
C MET A 276 18.16 -10.45 12.01
N LEU A 277 18.18 -10.52 10.68
CA LEU A 277 19.21 -11.25 9.93
C LEU A 277 20.60 -10.65 10.14
N GLU A 278 20.73 -9.32 10.14
CA GLU A 278 21.99 -8.64 10.46
C GLU A 278 22.48 -8.95 11.87
N ARG A 279 21.56 -8.98 12.84
CA ARG A 279 21.89 -9.31 14.22
C ARG A 279 22.42 -10.75 14.32
N ILE A 280 21.75 -11.70 13.68
CA ILE A 280 22.20 -13.10 13.63
C ILE A 280 23.59 -13.18 12.98
N TYR A 281 23.79 -12.46 11.87
CA TYR A 281 25.07 -12.43 11.16
C TYR A 281 26.20 -11.89 12.04
N LYS A 282 25.97 -10.76 12.73
CA LYS A 282 26.94 -10.13 13.64
C LYS A 282 27.20 -10.99 14.89
N ASP A 283 26.22 -11.76 15.35
CA ASP A 283 26.32 -12.73 16.45
C ASP A 283 26.83 -14.11 15.97
N GLY A 284 27.81 -14.12 15.08
CA GLY A 284 28.50 -15.35 14.65
C GLY A 284 27.69 -16.30 13.77
N LYS A 285 26.55 -15.85 13.20
CA LYS A 285 25.70 -16.63 12.27
C LYS A 285 25.01 -17.85 12.90
N ASN A 286 24.89 -17.89 14.22
CA ASN A 286 24.22 -19.00 14.92
C ASN A 286 22.70 -18.83 14.89
N TYR A 287 22.06 -19.27 13.80
CA TYR A 287 20.59 -19.17 13.68
C TYR A 287 19.86 -20.07 14.69
N ASP A 288 20.43 -21.23 15.07
CA ASP A 288 19.80 -22.18 16.00
C ASP A 288 19.49 -21.54 17.36
N LYS A 289 20.37 -20.66 17.85
CA LYS A 289 20.15 -19.85 19.05
C LYS A 289 18.85 -19.05 18.97
N TYR A 290 18.61 -18.37 17.86
CA TYR A 290 17.45 -17.50 17.67
C TYR A 290 16.17 -18.31 17.44
N ILE A 291 16.28 -19.47 16.81
CA ILE A 291 15.16 -20.43 16.72
C ILE A 291 14.79 -20.95 18.12
N ALA A 292 15.77 -21.33 18.94
CA ALA A 292 15.51 -21.76 20.31
C ALA A 292 14.87 -20.66 21.15
N MET A 293 15.36 -19.42 21.04
CA MET A 293 14.74 -18.26 21.70
C MET A 293 13.29 -18.03 21.23
N ALA A 294 13.00 -18.16 19.93
CA ALA A 294 11.65 -17.95 19.41
C ALA A 294 10.65 -19.04 19.83
N LYS A 295 11.15 -20.26 20.11
CA LYS A 295 10.35 -21.40 20.57
C LYS A 295 10.09 -21.39 22.08
N ASP A 296 10.88 -20.67 22.86
CA ASP A 296 10.72 -20.59 24.31
C ASP A 296 9.51 -19.69 24.67
N PRO A 297 8.45 -20.23 25.30
CA PRO A 297 7.27 -19.45 25.69
C PRO A 297 7.58 -18.33 26.68
N ASN A 298 8.67 -18.45 27.46
CA ASN A 298 9.09 -17.45 28.45
C ASN A 298 10.00 -16.38 27.84
N ASN A 299 10.40 -16.54 26.59
CA ASN A 299 11.22 -15.57 25.88
C ASN A 299 10.32 -14.66 25.02
N PRO A 300 10.40 -13.32 25.16
CA PRO A 300 9.59 -12.41 24.35
C PRO A 300 10.05 -12.33 22.89
N TYR A 301 11.20 -12.92 22.53
CA TYR A 301 11.73 -12.90 21.17
C TYR A 301 10.80 -13.60 20.17
N ARG A 302 10.60 -12.98 19.01
CA ARG A 302 9.81 -13.51 17.89
C ARG A 302 10.59 -13.36 16.59
N LEU A 303 10.38 -14.30 15.66
CA LEU A 303 10.99 -14.25 14.33
C LEU A 303 10.20 -13.26 13.45
N SER A 304 10.85 -12.17 13.05
CA SER A 304 10.29 -11.25 12.07
C SER A 304 10.19 -11.92 10.69
N GLY A 305 9.12 -11.64 9.95
CA GLY A 305 8.87 -12.22 8.62
C GLY A 305 8.31 -13.65 8.63
N PHE A 306 7.92 -14.17 9.79
CA PHE A 306 7.26 -15.47 9.92
C PHE A 306 5.88 -15.31 10.53
N GLY A 307 4.91 -15.99 9.91
CA GLY A 307 3.49 -15.90 10.25
C GLY A 307 2.80 -14.72 9.56
N HIS A 308 1.51 -14.86 9.31
CA HIS A 308 0.69 -13.82 8.70
C HIS A 308 -0.65 -13.73 9.44
N ARG A 309 -1.19 -12.52 9.60
CA ARG A 309 -2.47 -12.31 10.31
C ARG A 309 -3.65 -12.96 9.58
N VAL A 310 -3.55 -12.99 8.26
CA VAL A 310 -4.61 -13.43 7.34
C VAL A 310 -4.33 -14.82 6.76
N TYR A 311 -3.18 -15.03 6.11
CA TYR A 311 -2.78 -16.33 5.60
C TYR A 311 -2.41 -17.33 6.70
N LYS A 312 -3.12 -18.46 6.76
CA LYS A 312 -2.83 -19.57 7.67
C LYS A 312 -1.92 -20.64 7.07
N THR A 313 -1.76 -20.64 5.75
CA THR A 313 -0.99 -21.64 4.99
C THR A 313 0.33 -21.06 4.49
N TYR A 314 0.30 -20.31 3.41
CA TYR A 314 1.43 -19.59 2.82
C TYR A 314 0.95 -18.23 2.31
N ASP A 315 1.88 -17.28 2.21
CA ASP A 315 1.65 -15.97 1.60
C ASP A 315 1.86 -16.11 0.08
N PRO A 316 0.82 -15.93 -0.76
CA PRO A 316 0.81 -16.31 -2.17
C PRO A 316 1.62 -15.47 -3.15
#